data_AF-A0A4Y7MT77-F1
#
_entry.id   AF-A0A4Y7MT77-F1
#
_cell.length_a   1.000
_cell.length_b   1.000
_cell.length_c   1.000
_cell.angle_alpha   90.00
_cell.angle_beta   90.00
_cell.angle_gamma   90.00
#
_symmetry.space_group_name_H-M   'P 1'
#
loop_
_entity.id
_entity.type
_entity.pdbx_description
1 polymer ?
#
loop_
_entity_poly.entity_id
_entity_poly.type
_entity_poly.pdbx_seq_one_letter_code
_entity_poly.pdbx_strand_id
1 'polypeptide(L)'
;MEEDEGGEIVLYVCLTVLSCGTGRSLVLVENPLAWDWDEGIVTGNVFHKKNGYEDKNRKKVSPRQAIRDGLKELKNEIKNWTEEVKEGCTLDPIMGMPLPGEVDMQWCFNESIDFDHWVVTSDSDHNEGYSTSTLSVSPTGKGLFSGNLSTQLVRDGKVKKAGYCNFKSIRPQKSFKRDSFHNWSGYTHLVMRVRGDGRSYMITLGTAGYFDVNWNDQFHFALYTRGGPHWQISKIPFSKFYMTSRGRIQDMQEPVPLNRITSFGITASDKNNGPFRLEIDYVGLELDPSHKETSAYEQYKVPYFYAGY
;
A
#
# COMPACT_ATOMS: atom_id res chain seq x y z
N MET A 1 33.60 26.24 36.45
CA MET A 1 32.39 25.65 35.85
C MET A 1 32.38 26.17 34.44
N GLU A 2 33.19 25.55 33.59
CA GLU A 2 33.19 25.79 32.14
C GLU A 2 32.07 24.93 31.56
N GLU A 3 31.14 25.59 30.87
CA GLU A 3 30.12 24.94 30.06
C GLU A 3 30.76 24.56 28.72
N ASP A 4 30.91 23.26 28.48
CA ASP A 4 31.32 22.70 27.20
C ASP A 4 30.16 22.82 26.19
N GLU A 5 30.23 23.80 25.29
CA GLU A 5 29.39 23.86 24.08
C GLU A 5 29.84 22.77 23.08
N GLY A 6 29.18 21.62 23.11
CA GLY A 6 29.37 20.54 22.15
C GLY A 6 28.81 20.91 20.78
N GLY A 7 29.65 21.46 19.89
CA GLY A 7 29.31 21.76 18.51
C GLY A 7 28.92 20.52 17.70
N GLU A 8 27.75 20.59 17.06
CA GLU A 8 27.24 19.58 16.13
C GLU A 8 27.93 19.76 14.76
N ILE A 9 28.74 18.78 14.35
CA ILE A 9 29.36 18.76 13.01
C ILE A 9 28.39 18.05 12.07
N VAL A 10 27.60 18.83 11.32
CA VAL A 10 26.72 18.32 10.27
C VAL A 10 27.51 18.19 8.96
N LEU A 11 27.90 16.97 8.61
CA LEU A 11 28.51 16.64 7.32
C LEU A 11 27.43 16.52 6.25
N TYR A 12 27.19 17.62 5.52
CA TYR A 12 26.37 17.61 4.31
C TYR A 12 27.18 17.03 3.14
N VAL A 13 26.87 15.79 2.74
CA VAL A 13 27.28 15.28 1.42
C VAL A 13 26.15 15.57 0.44
N CYS A 14 26.18 16.75 -0.16
CA CYS A 14 25.32 17.10 -1.28
C CYS A 14 25.91 16.49 -2.55
N LEU A 15 25.44 15.30 -2.94
CA LEU A 15 25.83 14.67 -4.20
C LEU A 15 24.95 15.21 -5.33
N THR A 16 25.30 16.38 -5.86
CA THR A 16 24.68 16.91 -7.07
C THR A 16 25.22 16.15 -8.29
N VAL A 17 24.49 15.15 -8.77
CA VAL A 17 24.81 14.47 -10.03
C VAL A 17 24.25 15.30 -11.19
N LEU A 18 25.13 16.06 -11.83
CA LEU A 18 24.89 16.67 -13.14
C LEU A 18 24.84 15.56 -14.20
N SER A 19 23.65 15.19 -14.68
CA SER A 19 23.56 14.43 -15.93
C SER A 19 23.81 15.38 -17.10
N CYS A 20 24.94 15.21 -17.76
CA CYS A 20 25.30 15.91 -18.98
C CYS A 20 24.38 15.48 -20.14
N GLY A 21 23.82 16.45 -20.87
CA GLY A 21 23.45 16.27 -22.28
C GLY A 21 21.97 16.01 -22.59
N THR A 22 21.14 17.05 -22.56
CA THR A 22 20.35 17.50 -23.73
C THR A 22 19.61 18.79 -23.37
N GLY A 23 19.81 19.84 -24.17
CA GLY A 23 19.39 21.20 -23.85
C GLY A 23 17.88 21.35 -23.72
N ARG A 24 17.40 21.49 -22.49
CA ARG A 24 16.16 22.20 -22.16
C ARG A 24 16.39 23.02 -20.90
N SER A 25 16.22 24.33 -21.02
CA SER A 25 16.25 25.29 -19.94
C SER A 25 15.15 24.98 -18.92
N LEU A 26 15.54 24.60 -17.70
CA LEU A 26 14.64 24.43 -16.55
C LEU A 26 14.51 25.78 -15.83
N VAL A 27 13.30 26.31 -15.78
CA VAL A 27 12.93 27.48 -14.97
C VAL A 27 12.85 27.02 -13.51
N LEU A 28 13.70 27.59 -12.66
CA LEU A 28 13.63 27.41 -11.21
C LEU A 28 12.42 28.17 -10.68
N VAL A 29 11.44 27.44 -10.15
CA VAL A 29 10.38 28.00 -9.30
C VAL A 29 10.87 27.83 -7.87
N GLU A 30 11.36 28.92 -7.27
CA GLU A 30 11.64 28.96 -5.83
C GLU A 30 10.32 28.93 -5.06
N ASN A 31 10.20 27.96 -4.14
CA ASN A 31 9.10 27.90 -3.18
C ASN A 31 9.72 27.87 -1.77
N PRO A 32 9.51 28.91 -0.93
CA PRO A 32 10.02 28.93 0.43
C PRO A 32 9.01 28.22 1.34
N LEU A 33 9.26 26.94 1.63
CA LEU A 33 8.60 26.27 2.75
C LEU A 33 9.68 25.86 3.74
N ALA A 34 9.63 26.49 4.92
CA ALA A 34 10.43 26.15 6.08
C ALA A 34 10.16 24.70 6.46
N TRP A 35 11.20 23.89 6.42
CA TRP A 35 11.19 22.53 6.91
C TRP A 35 11.57 22.58 8.39
N ASP A 36 10.65 22.18 9.26
CA ASP A 36 10.90 21.98 10.68
C ASP A 36 11.68 20.67 10.83
N TRP A 37 12.99 20.76 11.08
CA TRP A 37 13.92 19.62 11.11
C TRP A 37 14.23 19.19 12.55
N ASP A 38 13.21 18.70 13.27
CA ASP A 38 13.39 18.18 14.63
C ASP A 38 13.27 16.64 14.72
N GLU A 39 13.41 15.93 13.60
CA GLU A 39 13.34 14.46 13.57
C GLU A 39 14.71 13.82 13.29
N GLY A 40 15.33 13.31 14.36
CA GLY A 40 16.60 12.60 14.33
C GLY A 40 16.60 11.35 13.43
N ILE A 41 17.80 11.02 12.94
CA ILE A 41 18.14 9.92 12.01
C ILE A 41 17.39 8.63 12.34
N VAL A 42 16.52 8.20 11.43
CA VAL A 42 15.67 7.01 11.55
C VAL A 42 16.34 5.78 10.96
N THR A 43 16.81 4.90 11.84
CA THR A 43 17.20 3.52 11.52
C THR A 43 15.96 2.62 11.59
N GLY A 44 15.77 1.80 10.55
CA GLY A 44 14.91 0.61 10.50
C GLY A 44 13.53 0.65 11.19
N ASN A 45 12.49 1.03 10.42
CA ASN A 45 11.17 0.40 10.34
C ASN A 45 10.28 1.27 9.44
N VAL A 46 9.34 0.63 8.74
CA VAL A 46 8.39 1.21 7.78
C VAL A 46 7.93 2.59 8.24
N PHE A 47 8.32 3.64 7.51
CA PHE A 47 7.83 5.00 7.73
C PHE A 47 6.32 5.02 7.47
N HIS A 48 5.52 4.84 8.53
CA HIS A 48 4.13 5.21 8.52
C HIS A 48 4.05 6.73 8.68
N LYS A 49 3.96 7.42 7.55
CA LYS A 49 3.65 8.86 7.53
C LYS A 49 2.35 9.07 8.32
N LYS A 50 2.45 9.63 9.53
CA LYS A 50 1.33 10.03 10.40
C LYS A 50 0.36 8.93 10.85
N ASN A 51 0.84 7.73 11.17
CA ASN A 51 0.08 6.95 12.16
C ASN A 51 0.40 7.56 13.53
N GLY A 52 -0.57 8.23 14.15
CA GLY A 52 -0.44 8.87 15.48
C GLY A 52 -0.22 7.90 16.64
N TYR A 53 0.35 6.72 16.38
CA TYR A 53 0.74 5.72 17.36
C TYR A 53 2.23 5.88 17.65
N GLU A 54 2.55 6.40 18.83
CA GLU A 54 3.91 6.36 19.35
C GLU A 54 4.30 4.93 19.68
N ASP A 55 5.41 4.46 19.12
CA ASP A 55 5.98 3.17 19.47
C ASP A 55 6.60 3.25 20.87
N LYS A 56 5.81 2.88 21.89
CA LYS A 56 6.17 2.96 23.31
C LYS A 56 7.41 2.13 23.67
N ASN A 57 7.86 1.23 22.79
CA ASN A 57 9.03 0.37 22.96
C ASN A 57 10.29 0.89 22.23
N ARG A 58 10.30 2.14 21.74
CA ARG A 58 11.46 2.71 21.05
C ARG A 58 12.66 2.86 22.00
N LYS A 59 13.63 1.94 21.88
CA LYS A 59 14.90 2.03 22.61
C LYS A 59 15.72 3.19 22.06
N LYS A 60 16.14 4.11 22.92
CA LYS A 60 17.08 5.19 22.55
C LYS A 60 18.45 4.56 22.26
N VAL A 61 18.89 4.60 21.01
CA VAL A 61 20.20 4.09 20.57
C VAL A 61 21.31 5.11 20.86
N SER A 62 22.51 4.62 21.17
CA SER A 62 23.70 5.46 21.32
C SER A 62 24.08 6.12 19.99
N PRO A 63 24.55 7.39 19.95
CA PRO A 63 24.91 8.07 18.69
C PRO A 63 25.92 7.29 17.82
N ARG A 64 26.92 6.65 18.45
CA ARG A 64 27.91 5.83 17.72
C ARG A 64 27.31 4.57 17.12
N GLN A 65 26.32 3.98 17.78
CA GLN A 65 25.60 2.80 17.26
C GLN A 65 24.70 3.22 16.11
N ALA A 66 23.98 4.33 16.24
CA ALA A 66 23.15 4.89 15.18
C ALA A 66 23.96 5.19 13.90
N ILE A 67 25.15 5.77 14.01
CA ILE A 67 26.04 6.00 12.86
C ILE A 67 26.48 4.68 12.22
N ARG A 68 26.85 3.67 13.02
CA ARG A 68 27.28 2.36 12.51
C ARG A 68 26.14 1.65 11.77
N ASP A 69 24.93 1.71 12.31
CA ASP A 69 23.77 1.09 11.70
C ASP A 69 23.30 1.87 10.47
N GLY A 70 23.37 3.20 10.51
CA GLY A 70 23.16 4.06 9.34
C GLY A 70 24.13 3.78 8.19
N LEU A 71 25.41 3.52 8.47
CA LEU A 71 26.38 3.12 7.43
C LEU A 71 26.09 1.74 6.83
N LYS A 72 25.61 0.78 7.64
CA LYS A 72 25.18 -0.54 7.13
C LYS A 72 23.94 -0.41 6.25
N GLU A 73 22.97 0.39 6.69
CA GLU A 73 21.75 0.68 5.93
C GLU A 73 22.11 1.40 4.63
N LEU A 74 22.97 2.42 4.67
CA LEU A 74 23.45 3.14 3.49
C LEU A 74 24.10 2.21 2.46
N LYS A 75 24.89 1.22 2.90
CA LYS A 75 25.47 0.23 1.97
C LYS A 75 24.38 -0.56 1.22
N ASN A 76 23.32 -0.96 1.93
CA ASN A 76 22.18 -1.64 1.31
C ASN A 76 21.41 -0.69 0.39
N GLU A 77 21.21 0.56 0.79
CA GLU A 77 20.54 1.57 -0.02
C GLU A 77 21.31 1.90 -1.30
N ILE A 78 22.65 1.99 -1.25
CA ILE A 78 23.50 2.18 -2.43
C ILE A 78 23.40 0.97 -3.37
N LYS A 79 23.31 -0.25 -2.83
CA LYS A 79 23.09 -1.46 -3.64
C LYS A 79 21.73 -1.38 -4.36
N ASN A 80 20.66 -1.09 -3.62
CA ASN A 80 19.31 -0.93 -4.18
C ASN A 80 19.27 0.19 -5.23
N TRP A 81 19.99 1.30 -5.00
CA TRP A 81 20.12 2.39 -5.96
C TRP A 81 20.86 1.96 -7.23
N THR A 82 21.92 1.17 -7.10
CA THR A 82 22.68 0.65 -8.24
C THR A 82 21.79 -0.26 -9.10
N GLU A 83 20.96 -1.09 -8.47
CA GLU A 83 19.97 -1.92 -9.15
C GLU A 83 18.92 -1.05 -9.85
N GLU A 84 18.41 0.00 -9.20
CA GLU A 84 17.46 0.95 -9.80
C GLU A 84 18.05 1.66 -11.03
N VAL A 85 19.31 2.09 -10.98
CA VAL A 85 19.99 2.73 -12.13
C VAL A 85 20.18 1.73 -13.26
N LYS A 86 20.56 0.48 -12.94
CA LYS A 86 20.71 -0.59 -13.93
C LYS A 86 19.38 -0.91 -14.62
N GLU A 87 18.30 -1.01 -13.85
CA GLU A 87 16.94 -1.16 -14.38
C GLU A 87 16.61 0.02 -15.29
N GLY A 88 16.79 1.26 -14.82
CA GLY A 88 16.53 2.46 -15.61
C GLY A 88 17.28 2.51 -16.95
N CYS A 89 18.51 1.99 -17.01
CA CYS A 89 19.29 1.92 -18.25
C CYS A 89 18.92 0.76 -19.19
N THR A 90 18.32 -0.31 -18.65
CA THR A 90 17.95 -1.51 -19.43
C THR A 90 16.47 -1.56 -19.80
N LEU A 91 15.66 -0.68 -19.21
CA LEU A 91 14.21 -0.65 -19.38
C LEU A 91 13.84 0.01 -20.72
N ASP A 92 13.57 -0.82 -21.72
CA ASP A 92 12.98 -0.37 -22.98
C ASP A 92 11.49 -0.04 -22.77
N PRO A 93 11.04 1.20 -23.07
CA PRO A 93 9.66 1.62 -22.80
C PRO A 93 8.60 0.85 -23.60
N ILE A 94 9.00 0.22 -24.71
CA ILE A 94 8.11 -0.62 -25.54
C ILE A 94 7.88 -1.98 -24.88
N MET A 95 8.91 -2.56 -24.25
CA MET A 95 8.81 -3.85 -23.56
C MET A 95 7.99 -3.75 -22.26
N GLY A 96 7.87 -2.55 -21.70
CA GLY A 96 7.05 -2.29 -20.52
C GLY A 96 5.54 -2.16 -20.79
N MET A 97 5.08 -2.27 -22.05
CA MET A 97 3.65 -2.23 -22.35
C MET A 97 3.03 -3.62 -22.24
N PRO A 98 1.92 -3.79 -21.51
CA PRO A 98 1.29 -5.10 -21.37
C PRO A 98 0.66 -5.54 -22.69
N LEU A 99 0.84 -6.81 -23.02
CA LEU A 99 0.17 -7.43 -24.16
C LEU A 99 -1.32 -7.65 -23.83
N PRO A 100 -2.24 -7.37 -24.77
CA PRO A 100 -3.66 -7.64 -24.56
C PRO A 100 -3.95 -9.10 -24.20
N GLY A 101 -4.69 -9.32 -23.11
CA GLY A 101 -5.10 -10.65 -22.64
C GLY A 101 -4.02 -11.44 -21.89
N GLU A 102 -2.79 -10.93 -21.79
CA GLU A 102 -1.76 -11.51 -20.93
C GLU A 102 -1.95 -11.05 -19.49
N VAL A 103 -1.78 -11.97 -18.55
CA VAL A 103 -1.85 -11.68 -17.12
C VAL A 103 -0.44 -11.43 -16.59
N ASP A 104 -0.14 -10.17 -16.32
CA ASP A 104 1.10 -9.76 -15.67
C ASP A 104 0.97 -9.97 -14.15
N MET A 105 1.71 -10.95 -13.63
CA MET A 105 1.61 -11.35 -12.22
C MET A 105 2.44 -10.40 -11.35
N GLN A 106 1.75 -9.56 -10.58
CA GLN A 106 2.38 -8.64 -9.62
C GLN A 106 2.81 -9.36 -8.35
N TRP A 107 1.96 -10.28 -7.85
CA TRP A 107 2.24 -11.07 -6.66
C TRP A 107 1.89 -12.54 -6.91
N CYS A 108 2.89 -13.42 -6.80
CA CYS A 108 2.71 -14.85 -6.86
C CYS A 108 2.85 -15.45 -5.47
N PHE A 109 1.80 -16.12 -5.00
CA PHE A 109 1.79 -16.75 -3.70
C PHE A 109 2.20 -18.23 -3.83
N ASN A 110 3.51 -18.47 -3.86
CA ASN A 110 4.13 -19.81 -3.86
C ASN A 110 4.87 -20.12 -2.53
N GLU A 111 5.57 -21.25 -2.44
CA GLU A 111 6.32 -21.61 -1.22
C GLU A 111 7.49 -20.66 -0.90
N SER A 112 7.98 -19.91 -1.90
CA SER A 112 9.09 -18.96 -1.77
C SER A 112 8.67 -17.52 -1.48
N ILE A 113 7.43 -17.29 -1.03
CA ILE A 113 6.96 -15.95 -0.70
C ILE A 113 7.78 -15.38 0.46
N ASP A 114 8.22 -14.14 0.27
CA ASP A 114 8.63 -13.30 1.37
C ASP A 114 7.39 -12.65 2.03
N PHE A 115 7.05 -13.11 3.22
CA PHE A 115 5.94 -12.55 4.00
C PHE A 115 6.27 -11.18 4.60
N ASP A 116 7.52 -10.75 4.58
CA ASP A 116 7.95 -9.47 5.15
C ASP A 116 7.36 -8.27 4.39
N HIS A 117 6.93 -8.48 3.14
CA HIS A 117 6.24 -7.46 2.34
C HIS A 117 4.74 -7.32 2.66
N TRP A 118 4.20 -8.13 3.57
CA TRP A 118 2.79 -8.15 3.92
C TRP A 118 2.59 -7.84 5.40
N VAL A 119 1.68 -6.92 5.68
CA VAL A 119 1.25 -6.61 7.04
C VAL A 119 -0.13 -7.22 7.25
N VAL A 120 -0.21 -8.16 8.19
CA VAL A 120 -1.46 -8.73 8.66
C VAL A 120 -1.92 -7.91 9.86
N THR A 121 -3.21 -7.58 9.90
CA THR A 121 -3.80 -6.77 10.96
C THR A 121 -5.20 -7.24 11.29
N SER A 122 -5.46 -7.42 12.57
CA SER A 122 -6.76 -7.74 13.13
C SER A 122 -7.22 -6.66 14.12
N ASP A 123 -8.48 -6.72 14.52
CA ASP A 123 -9.02 -5.90 15.60
C ASP A 123 -8.36 -6.21 16.96
N SER A 124 -7.90 -7.45 17.18
CA SER A 124 -7.24 -7.86 18.43
C SER A 124 -5.87 -7.23 18.60
N ASP A 125 -5.14 -6.97 17.52
CA ASP A 125 -3.83 -6.28 17.55
C ASP A 125 -3.94 -4.85 18.10
N HIS A 126 -5.13 -4.25 17.98
CA HIS A 126 -5.43 -2.89 18.45
C HIS A 126 -6.23 -2.88 19.76
N ASN A 127 -6.47 -4.05 20.37
CA ASN A 127 -7.37 -4.23 21.52
C ASN A 127 -8.81 -3.72 21.26
N GLU A 128 -9.28 -3.75 20.02
CA GLU A 128 -10.63 -3.30 19.63
C GLU A 128 -11.65 -4.44 19.56
N GLY A 129 -11.17 -5.68 19.39
CA GLY A 129 -11.99 -6.88 19.27
C GLY A 129 -11.26 -8.18 19.58
N TYR A 130 -11.86 -9.30 19.17
CA TYR A 130 -11.39 -10.66 19.44
C TYR A 130 -11.15 -11.48 18.17
N SER A 131 -11.08 -10.82 17.01
CA SER A 131 -10.79 -11.49 15.75
C SER A 131 -9.30 -11.79 15.65
N THR A 132 -8.97 -12.92 15.04
CA THR A 132 -7.59 -13.36 14.84
C THR A 132 -7.36 -13.65 13.38
N SER A 133 -6.18 -13.31 12.87
CA SER A 133 -5.82 -13.54 11.47
C SER A 133 -4.36 -13.89 11.31
N THR A 134 -4.10 -14.82 10.40
CA THR A 134 -2.76 -15.25 10.02
C THR A 134 -2.67 -15.37 8.50
N LEU A 135 -1.49 -15.03 7.97
CA LEU A 135 -1.11 -15.28 6.59
C LEU A 135 0.00 -16.34 6.61
N SER A 136 -0.25 -17.47 5.97
CA SER A 136 0.67 -18.63 5.97
C SER A 136 0.66 -19.31 4.60
N VAL A 137 1.50 -20.32 4.41
CA VAL A 137 1.46 -21.16 3.21
C VAL A 137 0.51 -22.34 3.45
N SER A 138 -0.39 -22.59 2.50
CA SER A 138 -1.30 -23.73 2.51
C SER A 138 -0.53 -25.04 2.24
N PRO A 139 -1.10 -26.21 2.57
CA PRO A 139 -0.49 -27.50 2.21
C PRO A 139 -0.30 -27.72 0.70
N THR A 140 -0.97 -26.92 -0.15
CA THR A 140 -0.80 -26.95 -1.61
C THR A 140 0.30 -25.99 -2.09
N GLY A 141 1.08 -25.40 -1.18
CA GLY A 141 2.15 -24.46 -1.49
C GLY A 141 1.66 -23.09 -1.96
N LYS A 142 0.43 -22.68 -1.57
CA LYS A 142 -0.21 -21.42 -1.97
C LYS A 142 -0.41 -20.48 -0.79
N GLY A 143 -0.67 -19.20 -1.02
CA GLY A 143 -0.96 -18.25 0.05
C GLY A 143 -2.28 -18.59 0.76
N LEU A 144 -2.27 -18.67 2.08
CA LEU A 144 -3.42 -18.97 2.92
C LEU A 144 -3.66 -17.81 3.89
N PHE A 145 -4.72 -17.08 3.67
CA PHE A 145 -5.27 -16.12 4.63
C PHE A 145 -6.38 -16.79 5.43
N SER A 146 -6.12 -17.00 6.72
CA SER A 146 -7.04 -17.72 7.60
C SER A 146 -7.13 -17.07 8.97
N GLY A 147 -8.24 -17.30 9.66
CA GLY A 147 -8.45 -16.71 10.96
C GLY A 147 -9.85 -16.99 11.48
N ASN A 148 -10.19 -16.35 12.60
CA ASN A 148 -11.53 -16.38 13.17
C ASN A 148 -12.04 -14.96 13.32
N LEU A 149 -13.17 -14.65 12.68
CA LEU A 149 -13.79 -13.34 12.75
C LEU A 149 -14.77 -13.30 13.94
N SER A 150 -14.69 -12.23 14.74
CA SER A 150 -15.60 -11.99 15.86
C SER A 150 -16.04 -10.53 15.90
N THR A 151 -17.33 -10.28 15.84
CA THR A 151 -17.94 -8.94 16.00
C THR A 151 -18.14 -8.56 17.47
N GLN A 152 -17.62 -9.36 18.40
CA GLN A 152 -17.73 -9.06 19.83
C GLN A 152 -16.89 -7.84 20.20
N LEU A 153 -17.54 -6.87 20.83
CA LEU A 153 -16.92 -5.61 21.25
C LEU A 153 -16.26 -5.76 22.62
N VAL A 154 -15.10 -5.12 22.78
CA VAL A 154 -14.47 -4.92 24.09
C VAL A 154 -15.33 -3.94 24.91
N ARG A 155 -15.48 -4.20 26.20
CA ARG A 155 -16.30 -3.40 27.13
C ARG A 155 -15.64 -2.06 27.54
N ASP A 156 -14.99 -1.37 26.60
CA ASP A 156 -14.33 -0.06 26.83
C ASP A 156 -15.24 1.12 26.45
N GLY A 157 -16.32 0.89 25.69
CA GLY A 157 -17.28 1.93 25.28
C GLY A 157 -16.76 2.93 24.24
N LYS A 158 -15.47 2.89 23.88
CA LYS A 158 -14.87 3.70 22.82
C LYS A 158 -15.14 3.13 21.42
N VAL A 159 -14.98 1.82 21.28
CA VAL A 159 -15.15 1.11 20.01
C VAL A 159 -16.64 0.89 19.75
N LYS A 160 -17.12 1.32 18.59
CA LYS A 160 -18.53 1.16 18.16
C LYS A 160 -18.77 -0.07 17.29
N LYS A 161 -17.73 -0.55 16.60
CA LYS A 161 -17.78 -1.68 15.66
C LYS A 161 -16.46 -2.45 15.75
N ALA A 162 -16.53 -3.77 15.76
CA ALA A 162 -15.41 -4.69 15.74
C ALA A 162 -15.69 -5.81 14.71
N GLY A 163 -14.71 -6.68 14.47
CA GLY A 163 -14.83 -7.76 13.48
C GLY A 163 -14.23 -7.41 12.14
N TYR A 164 -12.91 -7.20 12.10
CA TYR A 164 -12.17 -7.16 10.84
C TYR A 164 -10.86 -7.95 10.95
N CYS A 165 -10.50 -8.55 9.83
CA CYS A 165 -9.19 -9.14 9.60
C CYS A 165 -8.71 -8.67 8.24
N ASN A 166 -7.52 -8.09 8.18
CA ASN A 166 -6.95 -7.52 6.97
C ASN A 166 -5.54 -8.06 6.77
N PHE A 167 -5.13 -8.22 5.53
CA PHE A 167 -3.72 -8.21 5.20
C PHE A 167 -3.50 -7.29 4.01
N LYS A 168 -2.40 -6.55 4.04
CA LYS A 168 -2.07 -5.54 3.03
C LYS A 168 -0.59 -5.58 2.69
N SER A 169 -0.27 -5.27 1.44
CA SER A 169 1.11 -5.07 1.02
C SER A 169 1.66 -3.79 1.66
N ILE A 170 2.95 -3.83 1.97
CA ILE A 170 3.70 -2.63 2.34
C ILE A 170 3.80 -1.72 1.11
N ARG A 171 3.86 -0.41 1.35
CA ARG A 171 4.07 0.56 0.29
C ARG A 171 5.44 0.32 -0.36
N PRO A 172 5.54 0.25 -1.69
CA PRO A 172 6.83 0.10 -2.32
C PRO A 172 7.69 1.33 -2.02
N GLN A 173 8.97 1.11 -1.76
CA GLN A 173 9.96 2.14 -1.56
C GLN A 173 11.10 1.90 -2.55
N LYS A 174 11.67 2.99 -3.04
CA LYS A 174 12.91 3.00 -3.82
C LYS A 174 14.09 3.23 -2.87
N SER A 175 15.29 3.26 -3.47
CA SER A 175 16.52 3.59 -2.75
C SER A 175 16.38 4.83 -1.87
N PHE A 176 17.07 4.81 -0.73
CA PHE A 176 17.02 5.83 0.31
C PHE A 176 15.62 6.04 0.90
N LYS A 177 14.83 4.95 0.98
CA LYS A 177 13.44 4.95 1.46
C LYS A 177 12.55 5.94 0.69
N ARG A 178 12.90 6.26 -0.56
CA ARG A 178 12.11 7.17 -1.39
C ARG A 178 10.75 6.55 -1.66
N ASP A 179 9.70 7.31 -1.41
CA ASP A 179 8.34 6.91 -1.75
C ASP A 179 8.23 6.51 -3.22
N SER A 180 7.68 5.32 -3.49
CA SER A 180 7.35 4.88 -4.83
C SER A 180 5.90 4.40 -4.91
N PHE A 181 5.47 4.12 -6.13
CA PHE A 181 4.11 3.72 -6.46
C PHE A 181 4.15 2.62 -7.51
N HIS A 182 3.16 1.76 -7.48
CA HIS A 182 2.87 0.88 -8.59
C HIS A 182 2.19 1.69 -9.70
N ASN A 183 2.76 1.62 -10.90
CA ASN A 183 2.18 2.23 -12.09
C ASN A 183 1.40 1.18 -12.89
N TRP A 184 0.08 1.17 -12.74
CA TRP A 184 -0.83 0.26 -13.44
C TRP A 184 -1.59 0.95 -14.58
N SER A 185 -1.12 2.10 -15.07
CA SER A 185 -1.82 2.89 -16.08
C SER A 185 -2.06 2.16 -17.41
N GLY A 186 -1.25 1.14 -17.72
CA GLY A 186 -1.39 0.31 -18.93
C GLY A 186 -2.41 -0.82 -18.79
N TYR A 187 -3.01 -1.03 -17.62
CA TYR A 187 -3.91 -2.14 -17.35
C TYR A 187 -5.35 -1.68 -17.15
N THR A 188 -6.29 -2.60 -17.34
CA THR A 188 -7.74 -2.34 -17.25
C THR A 188 -8.42 -3.16 -16.16
N HIS A 189 -7.88 -4.35 -15.90
CA HIS A 189 -8.44 -5.32 -14.98
C HIS A 189 -7.40 -5.78 -13.97
N LEU A 190 -7.86 -5.99 -12.75
CA LEU A 190 -7.21 -6.79 -11.73
C LEU A 190 -7.68 -8.24 -11.88
N VAL A 191 -6.75 -9.17 -12.01
CA VAL A 191 -7.03 -10.61 -12.15
C VAL A 191 -6.45 -11.32 -10.95
N MET A 192 -7.28 -12.09 -10.25
CA MET A 192 -6.81 -12.90 -9.13
C MET A 192 -7.35 -14.31 -9.22
N ARG A 193 -6.51 -15.28 -8.91
CA ARG A 193 -6.92 -16.68 -8.77
C ARG A 193 -6.99 -17.03 -7.31
N VAL A 194 -8.21 -17.30 -6.84
CA VAL A 194 -8.50 -17.53 -5.43
C VAL A 194 -9.35 -18.77 -5.23
N ARG A 195 -9.28 -19.35 -4.04
CA ARG A 195 -10.16 -20.42 -3.57
C ARG A 195 -10.66 -20.01 -2.19
N GLY A 196 -11.96 -19.72 -2.10
CA GLY A 196 -12.59 -19.23 -0.88
C GLY A 196 -13.59 -20.20 -0.28
N ASP A 197 -13.99 -19.89 0.94
CA ASP A 197 -14.93 -20.63 1.78
C ASP A 197 -16.41 -20.27 1.57
N GLY A 198 -16.71 -19.34 0.66
CA GLY A 198 -18.08 -18.87 0.39
C GLY A 198 -18.38 -17.51 1.02
N ARG A 199 -17.43 -16.93 1.76
CA ARG A 199 -17.55 -15.57 2.32
C ARG A 199 -17.26 -14.49 1.29
N SER A 200 -17.70 -13.28 1.62
CA SER A 200 -17.34 -12.06 0.90
C SER A 200 -16.08 -11.44 1.51
N TYR A 201 -15.11 -11.12 0.66
CA TYR A 201 -13.90 -10.41 1.02
C TYR A 201 -13.90 -9.04 0.35
N MET A 202 -13.37 -8.03 1.03
CA MET A 202 -13.22 -6.69 0.49
C MET A 202 -11.81 -6.51 -0.03
N ILE A 203 -11.65 -6.35 -1.34
CA ILE A 203 -10.39 -5.93 -1.93
C ILE A 203 -10.22 -4.44 -1.67
N THR A 204 -9.02 -4.04 -1.28
CA THR A 204 -8.66 -2.66 -0.97
C THR A 204 -7.42 -2.27 -1.77
N LEU A 205 -7.52 -1.20 -2.53
CA LEU A 205 -6.40 -0.53 -3.19
C LEU A 205 -6.13 0.77 -2.45
N GLY A 206 -4.96 0.87 -1.83
CA GLY A 206 -4.47 2.11 -1.26
C GLY A 206 -3.92 3.02 -2.35
N THR A 207 -4.26 4.29 -2.28
CA THR A 207 -3.73 5.32 -3.18
C THR A 207 -3.16 6.46 -2.37
N ALA A 208 -2.05 7.04 -2.79
CA ALA A 208 -1.61 8.30 -2.22
C ALA A 208 -2.31 9.41 -3.00
N GLY A 209 -3.26 10.08 -2.34
CA GLY A 209 -3.83 11.29 -2.90
C GLY A 209 -2.77 12.34 -3.19
N TYR A 210 -3.10 13.29 -4.08
CA TYR A 210 -2.20 14.37 -4.45
C TYR A 210 -1.89 15.29 -3.25
N PHE A 211 -2.91 15.52 -2.41
CA PHE A 211 -2.81 16.29 -1.18
C PHE A 211 -2.67 15.37 0.04
N ASP A 212 -1.99 15.84 1.08
CA ASP A 212 -1.79 15.10 2.34
C ASP A 212 -3.11 14.75 3.04
N VAL A 213 -4.16 15.54 2.81
CA VAL A 213 -5.51 15.28 3.34
C VAL A 213 -6.11 13.97 2.80
N ASN A 214 -5.72 13.61 1.57
CA ASN A 214 -6.22 12.48 0.80
C ASN A 214 -5.38 11.20 0.98
N TRP A 215 -4.49 11.16 1.98
CA TRP A 215 -3.63 9.99 2.20
C TRP A 215 -4.41 8.72 2.62
N ASN A 216 -5.63 8.91 3.13
CA ASN A 216 -6.55 7.85 3.57
C ASN A 216 -7.56 7.46 2.49
N ASP A 217 -7.36 7.92 1.24
CA ASP A 217 -8.24 7.57 0.13
C ASP A 217 -7.91 6.16 -0.36
N GLN A 218 -8.94 5.32 -0.38
CA GLN A 218 -8.85 3.91 -0.69
C GLN A 218 -9.98 3.53 -1.64
N PHE A 219 -9.69 2.58 -2.53
CA PHE A 219 -10.65 2.06 -3.48
C PHE A 219 -11.00 0.63 -3.12
N HIS A 220 -12.29 0.30 -3.11
CA HIS A 220 -12.77 -0.99 -2.65
C HIS A 220 -13.60 -1.73 -3.68
N PHE A 221 -13.56 -3.05 -3.58
CA PHE A 221 -14.41 -3.94 -4.36
C PHE A 221 -14.77 -5.18 -3.54
N ALA A 222 -16.06 -5.55 -3.52
CA ALA A 222 -16.54 -6.74 -2.83
C ALA A 222 -16.34 -7.99 -3.69
N LEU A 223 -15.38 -8.82 -3.31
CA LEU A 223 -15.10 -10.12 -3.90
C LEU A 223 -15.98 -11.21 -3.26
N TYR A 224 -16.84 -11.82 -4.06
CA TYR A 224 -17.65 -12.95 -3.63
C TYR A 224 -16.98 -14.27 -4.02
N THR A 225 -16.79 -15.15 -3.05
CA THR A 225 -16.25 -16.49 -3.28
C THR A 225 -17.38 -17.51 -3.39
N ARG A 226 -17.28 -18.48 -4.30
CA ARG A 226 -18.37 -19.45 -4.53
C ARG A 226 -18.46 -20.57 -3.48
N GLY A 227 -17.49 -20.66 -2.56
CA GLY A 227 -17.38 -21.75 -1.60
C GLY A 227 -17.01 -23.08 -2.26
N GLY A 228 -16.28 -23.92 -1.53
CA GLY A 228 -15.91 -25.26 -1.98
C GLY A 228 -14.46 -25.41 -2.43
N PRO A 229 -14.06 -26.59 -2.94
CA PRO A 229 -12.66 -26.95 -3.15
C PRO A 229 -12.03 -26.37 -4.43
N HIS A 230 -12.81 -25.66 -5.25
CA HIS A 230 -12.42 -25.25 -6.59
C HIS A 230 -11.75 -23.88 -6.62
N TRP A 231 -10.76 -23.74 -7.50
CA TRP A 231 -10.14 -22.45 -7.82
C TRP A 231 -11.07 -21.65 -8.73
N GLN A 232 -11.24 -20.37 -8.41
CA GLN A 232 -11.94 -19.40 -9.24
C GLN A 232 -10.99 -18.29 -9.68
N ILE A 233 -11.11 -17.87 -10.93
CA ILE A 233 -10.43 -16.68 -11.45
C ILE A 233 -11.44 -15.54 -11.42
N SER A 234 -11.08 -14.46 -10.73
CA SER A 234 -11.88 -13.25 -10.63
C SER A 234 -11.20 -12.15 -11.43
N LYS A 235 -11.81 -11.76 -12.55
CA LYS A 235 -11.38 -10.64 -13.40
C LYS A 235 -12.24 -9.43 -13.06
N ILE A 236 -11.62 -8.40 -12.51
CA ILE A 236 -12.28 -7.25 -11.90
C ILE A 236 -11.82 -5.98 -12.61
N PRO A 237 -12.69 -5.28 -13.36
CA PRO A 237 -12.30 -4.02 -13.99
C PRO A 237 -12.08 -2.94 -12.94
N PHE A 238 -11.06 -2.09 -13.15
CA PHE A 238 -10.78 -0.97 -12.25
C PHE A 238 -11.93 0.05 -12.18
N SER A 239 -12.76 0.13 -13.23
CA SER A 239 -13.94 1.00 -13.27
C SER A 239 -15.01 0.65 -12.21
N LYS A 240 -15.00 -0.58 -11.69
CA LYS A 240 -15.98 -1.05 -10.68
C LYS A 240 -15.54 -0.82 -9.24
N PHE A 241 -14.36 -0.27 -9.01
CA PHE A 241 -13.95 0.08 -7.66
C PHE A 241 -14.60 1.38 -7.22
N TYR A 242 -15.06 1.45 -5.98
CA TYR A 242 -15.60 2.68 -5.39
C TYR A 242 -14.63 3.27 -4.39
N MET A 243 -14.56 4.59 -4.37
CA MET A 243 -13.74 5.38 -3.48
C MET A 243 -14.36 5.47 -2.09
N THR A 244 -13.53 5.25 -1.07
CA THR A 244 -13.81 5.64 0.30
C THR A 244 -12.67 6.51 0.83
N SER A 245 -13.01 7.41 1.74
CA SER A 245 -12.03 8.18 2.50
C SER A 245 -12.32 7.99 3.99
N ARG A 246 -11.31 7.58 4.76
CA ARG A 246 -11.41 7.35 6.22
C ARG A 246 -12.58 6.40 6.58
N GLY A 247 -12.82 5.38 5.76
CA GLY A 247 -13.88 4.40 5.96
C GLY A 247 -15.30 4.88 5.62
N ARG A 248 -15.45 6.05 4.98
CA ARG A 248 -16.73 6.54 4.46
C ARG A 248 -16.72 6.52 2.93
N ILE A 249 -17.74 5.91 2.35
CA ILE A 249 -18.00 5.98 0.91
C ILE A 249 -18.24 7.45 0.56
N GLN A 250 -17.58 7.92 -0.48
CA GLN A 250 -17.75 9.29 -0.96
C GLN A 250 -18.92 9.35 -1.95
N ASP A 251 -19.70 10.43 -1.90
CA ASP A 251 -20.80 10.62 -2.85
C ASP A 251 -20.26 10.95 -4.25
N MET A 252 -19.21 11.78 -4.31
CA MET A 252 -18.46 12.04 -5.54
C MET A 252 -17.44 10.92 -5.75
N GLN A 253 -17.76 10.03 -6.68
CA GLN A 253 -16.89 8.92 -7.07
C GLN A 253 -15.88 9.36 -8.13
N GLU A 254 -14.62 8.99 -7.93
CA GLU A 254 -13.53 9.20 -8.87
C GLU A 254 -13.01 7.86 -9.41
N PRO A 255 -12.45 7.82 -10.62
CA PRO A 255 -11.79 6.61 -11.12
C PRO A 255 -10.50 6.33 -10.33
N VAL A 256 -10.08 5.06 -10.27
CA VAL A 256 -8.85 4.66 -9.59
C VAL A 256 -7.63 5.34 -10.26
N PRO A 257 -6.77 6.07 -9.51
CA PRO A 257 -5.54 6.63 -10.05
C PRO A 257 -4.49 5.53 -10.23
N LEU A 258 -4.56 4.84 -11.37
CA LEU A 258 -3.72 3.67 -11.68
C LEU A 258 -2.22 3.95 -11.65
N ASN A 259 -1.80 5.20 -11.84
CA ASN A 259 -0.39 5.59 -11.80
C ASN A 259 0.20 5.75 -10.38
N ARG A 260 -0.64 5.75 -9.34
CA ARG A 260 -0.25 6.10 -7.96
C ARG A 260 -0.80 5.12 -6.92
N ILE A 261 -0.71 3.83 -7.22
CA ILE A 261 -1.17 2.80 -6.29
C ILE A 261 -0.07 2.52 -5.27
N THR A 262 -0.43 2.58 -3.99
CA THR A 262 0.50 2.41 -2.88
C THR A 262 0.47 1.01 -2.29
N SER A 263 -0.72 0.41 -2.17
CA SER A 263 -0.86 -0.89 -1.53
C SER A 263 -2.06 -1.64 -2.07
N PHE A 264 -1.96 -2.96 -2.02
CA PHE A 264 -3.05 -3.89 -2.27
C PHE A 264 -3.35 -4.65 -0.99
N GLY A 265 -4.61 -4.85 -0.65
CA GLY A 265 -4.99 -5.64 0.51
C GLY A 265 -6.34 -6.32 0.35
N ILE A 266 -6.57 -7.32 1.20
CA ILE A 266 -7.83 -8.04 1.27
C ILE A 266 -8.28 -8.07 2.73
N THR A 267 -9.51 -7.64 2.95
CA THR A 267 -10.13 -7.55 4.27
C THR A 267 -11.32 -8.49 4.36
N ALA A 268 -11.36 -9.33 5.38
CA ALA A 268 -12.55 -10.05 5.81
C ALA A 268 -13.31 -9.18 6.83
N SER A 269 -14.52 -8.74 6.47
CA SER A 269 -15.38 -7.90 7.31
C SER A 269 -16.88 -8.16 7.06
N ASP A 270 -17.23 -9.40 6.73
CA ASP A 270 -18.59 -9.84 6.37
C ASP A 270 -19.57 -9.88 7.56
N LYS A 271 -19.10 -9.55 8.78
CA LYS A 271 -19.84 -9.61 10.06
C LYS A 271 -20.35 -11.01 10.42
N ASN A 272 -19.91 -12.06 9.72
CA ASN A 272 -20.27 -13.42 10.04
C ASN A 272 -19.22 -13.99 10.99
N ASN A 273 -19.63 -14.23 12.23
CA ASN A 273 -18.73 -14.78 13.22
C ASN A 273 -18.30 -16.21 12.86
N GLY A 274 -17.02 -16.52 13.03
CA GLY A 274 -16.48 -17.85 12.80
C GLY A 274 -15.23 -17.87 11.94
N PRO A 275 -14.71 -19.08 11.66
CA PRO A 275 -13.49 -19.23 10.88
C PRO A 275 -13.70 -18.76 9.45
N PHE A 276 -12.67 -18.13 8.89
CA PHE A 276 -12.61 -17.83 7.47
C PHE A 276 -11.33 -18.41 6.86
N ARG A 277 -11.41 -18.75 5.57
CA ARG A 277 -10.29 -19.34 4.82
C ARG A 277 -10.32 -18.87 3.37
N LEU A 278 -9.31 -18.09 3.00
CA LEU A 278 -9.07 -17.67 1.63
C LEU A 278 -7.69 -18.13 1.19
N GLU A 279 -7.66 -18.95 0.15
CA GLU A 279 -6.43 -19.30 -0.54
C GLU A 279 -6.24 -18.47 -1.80
N ILE A 280 -5.01 -18.06 -2.04
CA ILE A 280 -4.62 -17.15 -3.11
C ILE A 280 -3.45 -17.78 -3.84
N ASP A 281 -3.57 -17.89 -5.16
CA ASP A 281 -2.49 -18.39 -6.02
C ASP A 281 -1.66 -17.23 -6.54
N TYR A 282 -2.31 -16.26 -7.19
CA TYR A 282 -1.66 -15.05 -7.66
C TYR A 282 -2.64 -13.88 -7.73
N VAL A 283 -2.06 -12.68 -7.72
CA VAL A 283 -2.72 -11.42 -8.04
C VAL A 283 -1.92 -10.79 -9.18
N GLY A 284 -2.60 -10.50 -10.28
CA GLY A 284 -2.02 -9.96 -11.49
C GLY A 284 -2.93 -8.92 -12.15
N LEU A 285 -2.45 -8.41 -13.26
CA LEU A 285 -3.08 -7.34 -14.01
C LEU A 285 -3.26 -7.78 -15.46
N GLU A 286 -4.32 -7.31 -16.10
CA GLU A 286 -4.61 -7.63 -17.50
C GLU A 286 -5.03 -6.36 -18.26
N LEU A 287 -4.53 -6.25 -19.49
CA LEU A 287 -5.01 -5.28 -20.47
C LEU A 287 -6.10 -5.93 -21.33
N ASP A 288 -7.30 -5.38 -21.26
CA ASP A 288 -8.42 -5.77 -22.10
C ASP A 288 -8.83 -4.57 -22.97
N PRO A 289 -8.47 -4.56 -24.27
CA PRO A 289 -8.77 -3.45 -25.17
C PRO A 289 -10.27 -3.22 -25.40
N SER A 290 -11.12 -4.22 -25.07
CA SER A 290 -12.57 -4.09 -25.23
C SER A 290 -13.19 -3.21 -24.14
N HIS A 291 -12.53 -3.08 -22.98
CA HIS A 291 -13.04 -2.33 -21.84
C HIS A 291 -12.68 -0.84 -21.96
N LYS A 292 -13.69 0.00 -22.13
CA LYS A 292 -13.53 1.46 -22.33
C LYS A 292 -14.08 2.31 -21.18
N GLU A 293 -14.73 1.68 -20.22
CA GLU A 293 -15.37 2.37 -19.10
C GLU A 293 -14.30 2.86 -18.10
N THR A 294 -14.41 4.12 -17.68
CA THR A 294 -13.51 4.74 -16.70
C THR A 294 -14.02 4.61 -15.27
N SER A 295 -15.33 4.79 -15.06
CA SER A 295 -16.02 4.59 -13.77
C SER A 295 -17.42 4.06 -14.03
N ALA A 296 -17.83 3.04 -13.26
CA ALA A 296 -19.15 2.44 -13.33
C ALA A 296 -20.21 3.19 -12.50
N TYR A 297 -19.78 4.16 -11.68
CA TYR A 297 -20.66 4.88 -10.77
C TYR A 297 -21.08 6.23 -11.36
N GLU A 298 -22.39 6.47 -11.35
CA GLU A 298 -22.97 7.72 -11.84
C GLU A 298 -22.60 8.90 -10.95
N GLN A 299 -22.14 9.99 -11.56
CA GLN A 299 -21.97 11.27 -10.87
C GLN A 299 -23.25 12.08 -11.00
N TYR A 300 -24.02 12.20 -9.93
CA TYR A 300 -25.24 13.01 -9.93
C TYR A 300 -24.86 14.50 -9.97
N LYS A 301 -25.14 15.17 -11.09
CA LYS A 301 -24.99 16.63 -11.18
C LYS A 301 -26.24 17.27 -10.61
N VAL A 302 -26.17 17.70 -9.35
CA VAL A 302 -27.26 18.45 -8.74
C VAL A 302 -27.33 19.82 -9.44
N PRO A 303 -28.51 20.24 -9.94
CA PRO A 303 -28.68 21.61 -10.43
C PRO A 303 -28.33 22.63 -9.35
N TYR A 304 -27.68 23.71 -9.76
CA TYR A 304 -27.12 24.74 -8.87
C TYR A 304 -28.10 25.30 -7.82
N PHE A 305 -29.41 25.24 -8.08
CA PHE A 305 -30.45 25.81 -7.23
C PHE A 305 -30.87 24.94 -6.02
N TYR A 306 -30.39 23.70 -5.90
CA TYR A 306 -30.72 22.83 -4.76
C TYR A 306 -29.69 22.86 -3.62
N ALA A 307 -28.46 23.33 -3.87
CA ALA A 307 -27.45 23.47 -2.83
C ALA A 307 -27.65 24.81 -2.11
N GLY A 308 -28.35 24.78 -0.97
CA GLY A 308 -28.42 25.93 -0.07
C GLY A 308 -27.02 26.32 0.42
N TYR A 309 -26.70 27.59 0.28
CA TYR A 309 -25.45 28.22 0.74
C TYR A 309 -25.25 28.11 2.26
#